data_AF-M5BNP0-F1
#
_entry.id   AF-M5BNP0-F1
#
_cell.length_a   1.000
_cell.length_b   1.000
_cell.length_c   1.000
_cell.angle_alpha   90.00
_cell.angle_beta   90.00
_cell.angle_gamma   90.00
#
_symmetry.space_group_name_H-M   'P 1'
#
loop_
_entity.id
_entity.type
_entity.pdbx_description
1 polymer ?
#
loop_
_entity_poly.entity_id
_entity_poly.type
_entity_poly.pdbx_seq_one_letter_code
_entity_poly.pdbx_strand_id
1 'polypeptide(L)'
;MFIFVTHPFDTGDRVFIEQENLIVKRMGLFATEFVRADGTTLYYFNSNLFTKFITNVRRSGKQFEGLTLQVDWRTPLSKLEQLETKMNEWLASDENRWYNPPTGVVLQHIDFQRCLELTMGIPHNGPAPNSNNVCVPMIERR
;
A
#
# COMPACT_ATOMS: atom_id res chain seq x y z
N MET A 1 0.02 27.51 14.50
CA MET A 1 1.23 26.70 14.73
C MET A 1 1.90 26.46 13.39
N PHE A 2 3.23 26.64 13.29
CA PHE A 2 3.96 26.58 12.02
C PHE A 2 4.49 25.15 11.75
N ILE A 3 4.13 24.59 10.59
CA ILE A 3 4.65 23.30 10.08
C ILE A 3 6.19 23.30 9.91
N PHE A 4 6.81 24.47 9.76
CA PHE A 4 8.28 24.65 9.73
C PHE A 4 8.97 24.37 11.06
N VAL A 5 8.24 24.25 12.17
CA VAL A 5 8.83 23.94 13.47
C VAL A 5 8.74 22.45 13.74
N THR A 6 7.60 21.82 13.45
CA THR A 6 7.36 20.40 13.76
C THR A 6 7.84 19.44 12.68
N HIS A 7 8.09 19.88 11.44
CA HIS A 7 8.54 19.05 10.31
C HIS A 7 7.86 17.66 10.22
N PRO A 8 6.53 17.58 10.17
CA PRO A 8 5.81 16.31 10.03
C PRO A 8 6.07 15.63 8.67
N PHE A 9 6.41 16.40 7.64
CA PHE A 9 6.78 15.95 6.30
C PHE A 9 7.76 16.95 5.67
N ASP A 10 8.58 16.46 4.74
CA ASP A 10 9.51 17.27 3.95
C ASP A 10 9.08 17.36 2.47
N THR A 11 9.69 18.28 1.73
CA THR A 11 9.54 18.33 0.28
C THR A 11 9.97 17.00 -0.36
N GLY A 12 9.10 16.43 -1.19
CA GLY A 12 9.28 15.13 -1.83
C GLY A 12 8.64 13.96 -1.07
N ASP A 13 8.12 14.17 0.14
CA ASP A 13 7.44 13.11 0.89
C ASP A 13 6.11 12.74 0.25
N ARG A 14 5.82 11.44 0.21
CA ARG A 14 4.48 10.91 -0.04
C ARG A 14 3.70 10.92 1.27
N VAL A 15 2.55 11.58 1.27
CA VAL A 15 1.66 11.68 2.42
C VAL A 15 0.24 11.29 2.00
N PHE A 16 -0.48 10.65 2.89
CA PHE A 16 -1.92 10.48 2.78
C PHE A 16 -2.63 11.52 3.64
N ILE A 17 -3.55 12.25 3.03
CA ILE A 17 -4.44 13.21 3.69
C ILE A 17 -5.87 12.82 3.29
N GLU A 18 -6.73 12.52 4.27
CA GLU A 18 -8.13 12.12 4.01
C GLU A 18 -8.26 10.99 2.96
N GLN A 19 -7.35 10.02 2.98
CA GLN A 19 -7.28 8.88 2.04
C GLN A 19 -6.79 9.23 0.63
N GLU A 20 -6.43 10.48 0.35
CA GLU A 20 -5.81 10.86 -0.92
C GLU A 20 -4.29 10.72 -0.87
N ASN A 21 -3.70 10.11 -1.91
CA ASN A 21 -2.26 9.98 -2.07
C ASN A 21 -1.68 11.26 -2.69
N LEU A 22 -0.84 11.95 -1.93
CA LEU A 22 -0.29 13.26 -2.28
C LEU A 22 1.24 13.28 -2.10
N ILE A 23 1.93 13.98 -3.00
CA ILE A 23 3.38 14.23 -2.92
C ILE A 23 3.59 15.69 -2.57
N VAL A 24 4.39 15.97 -1.54
CA VAL A 24 4.74 17.34 -1.16
C VAL A 24 5.66 17.94 -2.21
N LYS A 25 5.21 18.95 -2.94
CA LYS A 25 6.04 19.64 -3.95
C LYS A 25 6.72 20.87 -3.38
N ARG A 26 6.00 21.67 -2.59
CA ARG A 26 6.56 22.88 -1.97
C ARG A 26 5.82 23.27 -0.71
N MET A 27 6.55 23.53 0.36
CA MET A 27 6.00 24.10 1.60
C MET A 27 6.13 25.62 1.57
N GLY A 28 4.99 26.32 1.66
CA GLY A 28 4.92 27.76 1.79
C GLY A 28 4.52 28.18 3.20
N LEU A 29 4.70 29.47 3.50
CA LEU A 29 4.37 30.06 4.80
C LEU A 29 2.88 29.93 5.17
N PHE A 30 2.01 30.15 4.17
CA PHE A 30 0.56 30.14 4.34
C PHE A 30 -0.11 28.85 3.83
N ALA A 31 0.44 28.27 2.75
CA ALA A 31 -0.11 27.09 2.11
C ALA A 31 1.00 26.17 1.60
N THR A 32 0.70 24.88 1.55
CA THR A 32 1.57 23.83 1.01
C THR A 32 0.99 23.31 -0.31
N GLU A 33 1.86 23.16 -1.29
CA GLU A 33 1.57 22.63 -2.62
C GLU A 33 1.83 21.11 -2.64
N PHE A 34 0.79 20.37 -2.99
CA PHE A 34 0.80 18.92 -3.16
C PHE A 34 0.56 18.55 -4.62
N VAL A 35 1.09 17.41 -5.04
CA VAL A 35 0.82 16.81 -6.35
C VAL A 35 0.14 15.47 -6.14
N ARG A 36 -1.03 15.28 -6.75
CA ARG A 36 -1.75 14.01 -6.75
C ARG A 36 -1.10 13.03 -7.72
N ALA A 37 -1.36 11.74 -7.55
CA ALA A 37 -0.95 10.70 -8.51
C ALA A 37 -1.40 10.99 -9.96
N ASP A 38 -2.51 11.71 -10.13
CA ASP A 38 -3.05 12.11 -11.44
C ASP A 38 -2.31 13.31 -12.08
N GLY A 39 -1.26 13.82 -11.44
CA GLY A 39 -0.47 14.97 -11.91
C GLY A 39 -1.10 16.33 -11.59
N THR A 40 -2.30 16.36 -11.00
CA THR A 40 -2.95 17.61 -10.56
C THR A 40 -2.24 18.18 -9.33
N THR A 41 -2.19 19.52 -9.27
CA THR A 41 -1.59 20.25 -8.16
C THR A 41 -2.68 20.78 -7.23
N LEU A 42 -2.55 20.50 -5.94
CA LEU A 42 -3.48 20.89 -4.88
C LEU A 42 -2.79 21.84 -3.92
N TYR A 43 -3.53 22.83 -3.43
CA TYR A 43 -3.05 23.79 -2.44
C TYR A 43 -3.85 23.64 -1.15
N TYR A 44 -3.17 23.30 -0.06
CA TYR A 44 -3.79 23.25 1.27
C TYR A 44 -3.25 24.36 2.14
N PHE A 45 -4.14 25.08 2.81
CA PHE A 45 -3.75 26.04 3.84
C PHE A 45 -3.20 25.33 5.07
N ASN A 46 -2.12 25.87 5.63
CA ASN A 46 -1.44 25.27 6.78
C ASN A 46 -2.35 25.21 8.02
N SER A 47 -3.32 26.13 8.13
CA SER A 47 -4.36 26.10 9.17
C SER A 47 -5.28 24.88 9.07
N ASN A 48 -5.61 24.45 7.85
CA ASN A 48 -6.46 23.31 7.59
C ASN A 48 -5.70 21.98 7.77
N LEU A 49 -4.43 21.94 7.32
CA LEU A 49 -3.56 20.77 7.50
C LEU A 49 -3.35 20.41 8.98
N PHE A 50 -3.32 21.40 9.87
CA PHE A 50 -3.15 21.15 11.30
C PHE A 50 -4.31 20.38 11.93
N THR A 51 -5.53 20.55 11.41
CA THR A 51 -6.72 19.84 11.90
C THR A 51 -6.90 18.45 11.31
N LYS A 52 -6.14 18.11 10.26
CA LYS A 52 -6.27 16.86 9.53
C LYS A 52 -5.21 15.85 9.96
N PHE A 53 -5.58 14.57 9.91
CA PHE A 53 -4.61 13.50 10.10
C PHE A 53 -3.74 13.37 8.84
N ILE A 54 -2.43 13.41 9.03
CA ILE A 54 -1.44 13.31 7.96
C ILE A 54 -0.62 12.03 8.19
N THR A 55 -0.69 11.10 7.25
CA THR A 55 0.08 9.84 7.30
C THR A 55 1.27 9.94 6.35
N ASN A 56 2.49 10.00 6.88
CA ASN A 56 3.70 10.08 6.06
C ASN A 56 4.16 8.67 5.65
N VAL A 57 4.05 8.37 4.36
CA VAL A 57 4.37 7.07 3.75
C VAL A 57 5.89 6.86 3.73
N ARG A 58 6.67 7.92 3.46
CA ARG A 58 8.13 7.82 3.38
C ARG A 58 8.75 7.50 4.73
N ARG A 59 8.20 8.07 5.81
CA ARG A 59 8.69 7.87 7.18
C ARG A 59 8.03 6.69 7.89
N SER A 60 6.97 6.13 7.31
CA SER A 60 6.45 4.84 7.76
C SER A 60 7.47 3.76 7.44
N GLY A 61 7.65 2.80 8.37
CA GLY A 61 8.55 1.66 8.17
C GLY A 61 8.04 0.72 7.08
N LYS A 62 8.38 -0.57 7.20
CA LYS A 62 7.93 -1.60 6.26
C LYS A 62 6.41 -1.53 6.05
N GLN A 63 6.00 -1.41 4.80
CA GLN A 63 4.60 -1.38 4.43
C GLN A 63 4.12 -2.81 4.16
N PHE A 64 2.80 -3.01 4.11
CA PHE A 64 2.23 -4.27 3.65
C PHE A 64 1.11 -3.98 2.67
N GLU A 65 1.01 -4.83 1.65
CA GLU A 65 -0.07 -4.84 0.68
C GLU A 65 -1.03 -5.98 1.03
N GLY A 66 -2.31 -5.65 1.23
CA GLY A 66 -3.36 -6.62 1.48
C GLY A 66 -4.08 -6.98 0.17
N LEU A 67 -3.97 -8.22 -0.27
CA LEU A 67 -4.72 -8.76 -1.40
C LEU A 67 -5.90 -9.59 -0.90
N THR A 68 -7.11 -9.20 -1.26
CA THR A 68 -8.32 -9.98 -0.97
C THR A 68 -8.62 -10.92 -2.14
N LEU A 69 -8.70 -12.22 -1.84
CA LEU A 69 -8.95 -13.31 -2.77
C LEU A 69 -10.26 -14.00 -2.39
N GLN A 70 -11.07 -14.33 -3.40
CA GLN A 70 -12.26 -15.16 -3.22
C GLN A 70 -12.01 -16.52 -3.84
N VAL A 71 -12.15 -17.59 -3.05
CA VAL A 71 -12.01 -18.97 -3.51
C VAL A 71 -13.28 -19.76 -3.25
N ASP A 72 -13.50 -20.83 -4.01
CA ASP A 72 -14.66 -21.70 -3.84
C ASP A 72 -14.64 -22.39 -2.46
N TRP A 73 -15.81 -22.49 -1.81
CA TRP A 73 -15.97 -23.16 -0.51
C TRP A 73 -15.44 -24.59 -0.45
N ARG A 74 -15.45 -25.31 -1.58
CA ARG A 74 -14.97 -26.69 -1.65
C ARG A 74 -13.45 -26.80 -1.71
N THR A 75 -12.74 -25.68 -1.73
CA THR A 75 -11.27 -25.68 -1.74
C THR A 75 -10.74 -26.26 -0.42
N PRO A 76 -10.00 -27.37 -0.45
CA PRO A 76 -9.44 -27.95 0.76
C PRO A 76 -8.32 -27.05 1.32
N LEU A 77 -8.21 -27.01 2.65
CA LEU A 77 -7.15 -26.27 3.37
C LEU A 77 -5.74 -26.64 2.89
N SER A 78 -5.51 -27.89 2.51
CA SER A 78 -4.21 -28.34 1.97
C SER A 78 -3.78 -27.62 0.69
N LYS A 79 -4.72 -27.12 -0.11
CA LYS A 79 -4.40 -26.28 -1.28
C LYS A 79 -4.05 -24.85 -0.88
N LEU A 80 -4.61 -24.34 0.21
CA LEU A 80 -4.30 -23.01 0.74
C LEU A 80 -2.88 -22.98 1.34
N GLU A 81 -2.49 -24.02 2.08
CA GLU A 81 -1.12 -24.18 2.59
C GLU A 81 -0.09 -24.30 1.46
N GLN A 82 -0.44 -25.02 0.38
CA GLN A 82 0.40 -25.11 -0.82
C GLN A 82 0.53 -23.76 -1.53
N LEU A 83 -0.56 -22.97 -1.58
CA LEU A 83 -0.54 -21.62 -2.13
C LEU A 83 0.39 -20.71 -1.32
N GLU A 84 0.27 -20.72 0.00
CA GLU A 84 1.13 -19.95 0.90
C GLU A 84 2.61 -20.34 0.74
N THR A 85 2.90 -21.65 0.68
CA THR A 85 4.27 -22.16 0.49
C THR A 85 4.85 -21.69 -0.85
N LYS A 86 4.11 -21.89 -1.95
CA LYS A 86 4.56 -21.46 -3.29
C LYS A 86 4.73 -19.95 -3.39
N MET A 87 3.91 -19.19 -2.70
CA MET A 87 4.03 -17.74 -2.68
C MET A 87 5.25 -17.27 -1.91
N ASN A 88 5.54 -17.87 -0.75
CA ASN A 88 6.76 -17.56 -0.01
C ASN A 88 8.03 -17.97 -0.81
N GLU A 89 7.99 -19.09 -1.53
CA GLU A 89 9.07 -19.49 -2.46
C GLU A 89 9.22 -18.50 -3.61
N TRP A 90 8.13 -18.08 -4.25
CA TRP A 90 8.14 -17.10 -5.33
C TRP A 90 8.70 -15.75 -4.86
N LEU A 91 8.27 -15.25 -3.71
CA LEU A 91 8.78 -14.01 -3.11
C LEU A 91 10.26 -14.12 -2.73
N ALA A 92 10.72 -15.32 -2.32
CA ALA A 92 12.13 -15.57 -2.04
C ALA A 92 13.00 -15.64 -3.31
N SER A 93 12.40 -15.95 -4.47
CA SER A 93 13.10 -16.01 -5.76
C SER A 93 13.29 -14.65 -6.44
N ASP A 94 12.63 -13.59 -5.96
CA ASP A 94 12.74 -12.26 -6.57
C ASP A 94 14.08 -11.59 -6.20
N GLU A 95 14.95 -11.39 -7.19
CA GLU A 95 16.28 -10.81 -7.02
C GLU A 95 16.24 -9.37 -6.48
N ASN A 96 15.14 -8.65 -6.71
CA ASN A 96 15.03 -7.24 -6.34
C ASN A 96 14.64 -6.97 -4.87
N ARG A 97 14.35 -8.02 -4.07
CA ARG A 97 14.16 -7.94 -2.60
C ARG A 97 13.18 -6.86 -2.12
N TRP A 98 12.25 -6.45 -2.99
CA TRP A 98 11.22 -5.46 -2.63
C TRP A 98 10.23 -6.03 -1.62
N TYR A 99 10.08 -7.34 -1.57
CA TYR A 99 9.19 -8.05 -0.65
C TYR A 99 9.99 -8.82 0.39
N ASN A 100 9.49 -8.85 1.63
CA ASN A 100 10.12 -9.56 2.73
C ASN A 100 9.27 -10.78 3.10
N PRO A 101 9.78 -12.02 3.10
CA PRO A 101 9.06 -13.13 3.71
C PRO A 101 9.02 -12.96 5.26
N PRO A 102 7.99 -13.47 5.95
CA PRO A 102 6.87 -14.27 5.45
C PRO A 102 5.64 -13.43 5.03
N THR A 103 4.97 -13.87 3.98
CA THR A 103 3.60 -13.44 3.64
C THR A 103 2.63 -14.40 4.32
N GLY A 104 1.63 -13.86 5.01
CA GLY A 104 0.59 -14.65 5.68
C GLY A 104 -0.71 -14.63 4.89
N VAL A 105 -1.36 -15.79 4.76
CA VAL A 105 -2.73 -15.92 4.23
C VAL A 105 -3.68 -16.09 5.40
N VAL A 106 -4.61 -15.16 5.58
CA VAL A 106 -5.60 -15.19 6.66
C VAL A 106 -6.99 -15.33 6.06
N LEU A 107 -7.73 -16.35 6.51
CA LEU A 107 -9.13 -16.50 6.17
C LEU A 107 -9.95 -15.49 6.98
N GLN A 108 -10.63 -14.56 6.29
CA GLN A 108 -11.36 -13.48 6.95
C GLN A 108 -12.83 -13.83 7.18
N HIS A 109 -13.53 -14.27 6.13
CA HIS A 109 -14.96 -14.55 6.22
C HIS A 109 -15.36 -15.75 5.34
N ILE A 110 -16.41 -16.45 5.78
CA ILE A 110 -17.05 -17.54 5.05
C ILE A 110 -18.42 -17.02 4.62
N ASP A 111 -18.57 -16.69 3.33
CA ASP A 111 -19.83 -16.19 2.81
C ASP A 111 -20.72 -17.34 2.33
N PHE A 112 -21.76 -17.63 3.13
CA PHE A 112 -22.91 -18.45 2.75
C PHE A 112 -22.58 -19.81 2.07
N GLN A 113 -21.43 -20.41 2.41
CA GLN A 113 -20.91 -21.65 1.78
C GLN A 113 -20.76 -21.56 0.24
N ARG A 114 -20.69 -20.34 -0.31
CA ARG A 114 -20.47 -20.10 -1.74
C ARG A 114 -19.01 -19.75 -2.01
N CYS A 115 -18.43 -18.90 -1.17
CA CYS A 115 -17.05 -18.47 -1.31
C CYS A 115 -16.38 -18.30 0.06
N LEU A 116 -15.07 -18.49 0.07
CA LEU A 116 -14.16 -18.19 1.16
C LEU A 116 -13.42 -16.91 0.78
N GLU A 117 -13.47 -15.91 1.65
CA GLU A 117 -12.71 -14.68 1.50
C GLU A 117 -11.40 -14.80 2.28
N LEU A 118 -10.29 -14.75 1.55
CA LEU A 118 -8.94 -14.83 2.06
C LEU A 118 -8.29 -13.46 1.87
N THR A 119 -7.55 -13.00 2.87
CA THR A 119 -6.70 -11.82 2.72
C THR A 119 -5.26 -12.24 2.91
N MET A 120 -4.43 -11.85 1.95
CA MET A 120 -3.00 -12.13 1.94
C MET A 120 -2.25 -10.82 2.15
N GLY A 121 -1.44 -10.77 3.20
CA GLY A 121 -0.61 -9.60 3.51
C GLY A 121 0.82 -9.81 3.04
N ILE A 122 1.23 -9.12 1.98
CA ILE A 122 2.59 -9.16 1.44
C ILE A 122 3.35 -7.93 1.97
N PRO A 123 4.34 -8.09 2.87
CA PRO A 123 5.09 -6.96 3.37
C PRO A 123 6.18 -6.56 2.36
N HIS A 124 6.29 -5.26 2.09
CA HIS A 124 7.20 -4.68 1.13
C HIS A 124 8.06 -3.55 1.73
N ASN A 125 9.28 -3.40 1.21
CA ASN A 125 10.33 -2.52 1.74
C ASN A 125 10.27 -1.08 1.16
N GLY A 126 9.26 -0.74 0.36
CA GLY A 126 9.12 0.60 -0.24
C GLY A 126 7.65 0.98 -0.44
N PRO A 127 7.32 2.19 -0.93
CA PRO A 127 5.95 2.51 -1.31
C PRO A 127 5.54 1.69 -2.54
N ALA A 128 4.40 1.00 -2.46
CA ALA A 128 3.88 0.23 -3.58
C ALA A 128 3.74 1.16 -4.81
N PRO A 129 4.16 0.72 -6.02
CA PRO A 129 3.85 1.45 -7.24
C PRO A 129 2.32 1.48 -7.37
N ASN A 130 1.74 2.69 -7.36
CA ASN A 130 0.31 3.01 -7.49
C ASN A 130 -0.61 1.80 -7.76
N SER A 131 -1.43 1.45 -6.77
CA SER A 131 -2.37 0.31 -6.77
C SER A 131 -3.52 0.40 -7.79
N ASN A 132 -3.47 1.32 -8.75
CA ASN A 132 -4.40 1.36 -9.89
C ASN A 132 -3.90 0.62 -11.12
N ASN A 133 -2.70 0.02 -11.09
CA ASN A 133 -2.14 -0.62 -12.28
C ASN A 133 -1.23 -1.83 -11.99
N VAL A 134 -1.56 -2.65 -11.00
CA VAL A 134 -0.99 -4.02 -10.95
C VAL A 134 -1.81 -4.92 -11.88
N CYS A 135 -1.75 -4.61 -13.18
CA CYS A 135 -1.75 -5.68 -14.16
C CYS A 135 -0.51 -6.50 -13.84
N VAL A 136 -0.71 -7.64 -13.19
CA VAL A 136 0.29 -8.71 -13.15
C VAL A 136 0.85 -8.81 -14.57
N PRO A 137 2.16 -8.55 -14.80
CA PRO A 137 2.71 -8.81 -16.11
C PRO A 137 2.51 -10.30 -16.32
N MET A 138 1.58 -10.64 -17.21
CA MET A 138 1.44 -11.95 -17.78
C MET A 138 2.80 -12.19 -18.45
N ILE A 139 3.72 -12.82 -17.72
CA ILE A 139 4.99 -13.27 -18.26
C ILE A 139 4.60 -14.32 -19.29
N GLU A 140 4.58 -13.85 -20.52
CA GLU A 140 4.42 -14.61 -21.74
C GLU A 140 5.53 -15.67 -21.76
N ARG A 141 5.17 -16.89 -21.34
CA ARG A 141 6.03 -18.05 -21.49
C ARG A 141 6.11 -18.38 -22.98
N ARG A 142 7.27 -18.09 -23.58
CA ARG A 142 7.79 -18.87 -24.70
C ARG A 142 8.25 -20.24 -24.21
#